data_AF-A0A1V6WM38-F1
#
_entry.id   AF-A0A1V6WM38-F1
#
_cell.length_a   1.000
_cell.length_b   1.000
_cell.length_c   1.000
_cell.angle_alpha   90.00
_cell.angle_beta   90.00
_cell.angle_gamma   90.00
#
_symmetry.space_group_name_H-M   'P 1'
#
loop_
_entity.id
_entity.type
_entity.pdbx_description
1 polymer ?
#
loop_
_entity_poly.entity_id
_entity_poly.type
_entity_poly.pdbx_seq_one_letter_code
_entity_poly.pdbx_strand_id
1 'polypeptide(L)'
;MATHQALNRAALAEFATKRVSPQMVVYLAQQAAQVISCETPVTNIVRQHGQRMLPSTPPVEPADLLPPLPSIEVFIASLVDHSQVQVSILMCSLVYLGRLRARLPQVIIGMRCSAHRIFLASLIIAAKILDDTSPKNKHWARYTMVSNYKGFGFSLPEVNSMEHELLILLDWKTHVTEDDIFIYLSPFLLPICQRIQDQERQRKIEGKELEQEIQRKQRNREWHRLHKSVGTLASRLC
;
A
#
# COMPACT_ATOMS: atom_id res chain seq x y z
N MET A 1 -24.10 -0.75 -1.27
CA MET A 1 -22.89 -0.58 -2.11
C MET A 1 -22.33 0.84 -2.03
N ALA A 2 -23.13 1.90 -2.23
CA ALA A 2 -22.66 3.30 -2.18
C ALA A 2 -21.97 3.71 -0.86
N THR A 3 -22.46 3.23 0.29
CA THR A 3 -21.88 3.54 1.60
C THR A 3 -20.50 2.90 1.83
N HIS A 4 -20.27 1.69 1.32
CA HIS A 4 -19.00 0.99 1.45
C HIS A 4 -17.91 1.62 0.58
N GLN A 5 -18.26 1.99 -0.66
CA GLN A 5 -17.33 2.71 -1.54
C GLN A 5 -16.99 4.11 -1.01
N ALA A 6 -17.97 4.84 -0.48
CA ALA A 6 -17.73 6.14 0.15
C ALA A 6 -16.76 6.02 1.35
N LEU A 7 -16.94 4.99 2.19
CA LEU A 7 -16.05 4.71 3.31
C LEU A 7 -14.63 4.37 2.85
N ASN A 8 -14.48 3.50 1.85
CA ASN A 8 -13.18 3.15 1.29
C ASN A 8 -12.46 4.37 0.70
N ARG A 9 -13.20 5.26 0.01
CA ARG A 9 -12.64 6.53 -0.50
C ARG A 9 -12.18 7.45 0.62
N ALA A 10 -12.97 7.60 1.69
CA ALA A 10 -12.59 8.40 2.85
C ALA A 10 -11.33 7.82 3.53
N ALA A 11 -11.28 6.50 3.68
CA ALA A 11 -10.13 5.81 4.25
C ALA A 11 -8.88 5.96 3.39
N LEU A 12 -9.03 5.85 2.06
CA LEU A 12 -7.92 6.04 1.11
C LEU A 12 -7.41 7.48 1.13
N ALA A 13 -8.30 8.47 1.18
CA ALA A 13 -7.93 9.89 1.27
C ALA A 13 -7.12 10.16 2.55
N GLU A 14 -7.55 9.64 3.69
CA GLU A 14 -6.77 9.76 4.93
C GLU A 14 -5.42 9.04 4.80
N PHE A 15 -5.41 7.80 4.29
CA PHE A 15 -4.21 7.00 4.14
C PHE A 15 -3.16 7.65 3.23
N ALA A 16 -3.58 8.27 2.14
CA ALA A 16 -2.70 8.93 1.17
C ALA A 16 -1.93 10.13 1.77
N THR A 17 -2.43 10.74 2.84
CA THR A 17 -1.76 11.87 3.52
C THR A 17 -0.64 11.43 4.48
N LYS A 18 -0.54 10.12 4.76
CA LYS A 18 0.46 9.58 5.70
C LYS A 18 1.86 9.59 5.07
N ARG A 19 2.87 9.55 5.93
CA ARG A 19 4.25 9.24 5.53
C ARG A 19 4.40 7.72 5.34
N VAL A 20 5.38 7.32 4.53
CA VAL A 20 5.75 5.91 4.41
C VAL A 20 6.16 5.40 5.79
N SER A 21 5.51 4.34 6.26
CA SER A 21 5.81 3.73 7.55
C SER A 21 6.68 2.47 7.38
N PRO A 22 7.45 2.07 8.42
CA PRO A 22 8.19 0.81 8.38
C PRO A 22 7.30 -0.42 8.12
N GLN A 23 6.06 -0.41 8.63
CA GLN A 23 5.09 -1.49 8.39
C GLN A 23 4.73 -1.64 6.90
N MET A 24 4.64 -0.52 6.16
CA MET A 24 4.42 -0.56 4.71
C MET A 24 5.59 -1.22 3.99
N VAL A 25 6.82 -0.91 4.40
CA VAL A 25 8.05 -1.47 3.84
C VAL A 25 8.11 -2.99 4.08
N VAL A 26 7.86 -3.44 5.31
CA VAL A 26 7.81 -4.86 5.67
C VAL A 26 6.75 -5.59 4.84
N TYR A 27 5.54 -5.02 4.73
CA TYR A 27 4.47 -5.64 3.95
C TYR A 27 4.83 -5.76 2.46
N LEU A 28 5.37 -4.69 1.86
CA LEU A 28 5.85 -4.72 0.47
C LEU A 28 6.96 -5.74 0.25
N ALA A 29 7.90 -5.84 1.19
CA ALA A 29 8.98 -6.82 1.15
C ALA A 29 8.42 -8.25 1.10
N GLN A 30 7.43 -8.55 1.94
CA GLN A 30 6.74 -9.85 1.95
C GLN A 30 6.01 -10.10 0.62
N GLN A 31 5.29 -9.10 0.10
CA GLN A 31 4.56 -9.25 -1.16
C GLN A 31 5.50 -9.44 -2.35
N ALA A 32 6.60 -8.70 -2.42
CA ALA A 32 7.63 -8.86 -3.45
C ALA A 32 8.27 -10.24 -3.42
N ALA A 33 8.58 -10.77 -2.23
CA ALA A 33 9.12 -12.12 -2.06
C ALA A 33 8.13 -13.23 -2.49
N GLN A 34 6.82 -12.97 -2.40
CA GLN A 34 5.77 -13.90 -2.83
C GLN A 34 5.51 -13.89 -4.34
N VAL A 35 6.02 -12.90 -5.09
CA VAL A 35 5.85 -12.86 -6.55
C VAL A 35 6.69 -13.95 -7.22
N ILE A 36 7.93 -14.15 -6.74
CA ILE A 36 8.84 -15.18 -7.22
C ILE A 36 9.63 -15.76 -6.05
N SER A 37 9.48 -17.06 -5.81
CA SER A 37 10.31 -17.81 -4.86
C SER A 37 11.74 -17.87 -5.40
N CYS A 38 12.69 -17.26 -4.68
CA CYS A 38 14.11 -17.38 -4.98
C CYS A 38 14.65 -18.62 -4.25
N GLU A 39 14.98 -19.69 -4.96
CA GLU A 39 15.86 -20.70 -4.40
C GLU A 39 17.30 -20.20 -4.55
N THR A 40 18.02 -20.05 -3.44
CA THR A 40 19.48 -20.01 -3.47
C THR A 40 19.96 -21.29 -4.14
N PRO A 41 20.94 -21.25 -5.07
CA PRO A 41 21.41 -22.47 -5.72
C PRO A 41 22.14 -23.31 -4.67
N VAL A 42 21.40 -24.19 -4.00
CA VAL A 42 21.98 -25.40 -3.45
C VAL A 42 22.22 -26.29 -4.66
N THR A 43 23.49 -26.54 -4.91
CA THR A 43 24.04 -27.48 -5.87
C THR A 43 23.11 -28.66 -6.17
N ASN A 44 22.90 -28.94 -7.47
CA ASN A 44 22.27 -30.13 -8.05
C ASN A 44 20.77 -30.37 -7.77
N ILE A 45 19.90 -29.89 -8.67
CA ILE A 45 18.67 -30.62 -9.04
C ILE A 45 18.47 -30.60 -10.55
N VAL A 46 18.81 -31.73 -11.17
CA VAL A 46 18.13 -32.42 -12.28
C VAL A 46 17.71 -31.59 -13.50
N ARG A 47 18.47 -31.81 -14.59
CA ARG A 47 17.98 -31.79 -15.97
C ARG A 47 16.78 -32.75 -16.11
N GLN A 48 15.54 -32.28 -16.06
CA GLN A 48 14.40 -32.91 -16.76
C GLN A 48 13.11 -32.10 -16.57
N HIS A 49 12.46 -31.81 -17.71
CA HIS A 49 11.13 -31.19 -17.88
C HIS A 49 11.02 -29.65 -17.87
N GLY A 50 11.42 -29.03 -18.98
CA GLY A 50 10.59 -28.02 -19.66
C GLY A 50 10.27 -26.69 -18.94
N GLN A 51 11.05 -26.26 -17.95
CA GLN A 51 10.83 -24.96 -17.28
C GLN A 51 11.28 -23.79 -18.17
N ARG A 52 10.35 -22.87 -18.49
CA ARG A 52 10.64 -21.59 -19.16
C ARG A 52 11.38 -20.67 -18.19
N MET A 53 12.70 -20.62 -18.31
CA MET A 53 13.55 -19.58 -17.72
C MET A 53 13.21 -18.22 -18.35
N LEU A 54 13.19 -17.15 -17.54
CA LEU A 54 13.17 -15.78 -18.05
C LEU A 54 14.56 -15.49 -18.66
N PRO A 55 14.67 -14.97 -19.91
CA PRO A 55 15.96 -14.84 -20.59
C PRO A 55 16.71 -13.60 -20.08
N SER A 56 17.67 -13.78 -19.17
CA SER A 56 18.78 -12.83 -18.90
C SER A 56 19.77 -13.43 -17.88
N THR A 57 20.56 -14.44 -18.26
CA THR A 57 21.67 -14.93 -17.40
C THR A 57 22.99 -14.22 -17.73
N PRO A 58 23.63 -13.52 -16.78
CA PRO A 58 25.09 -13.43 -16.72
C PRO A 58 25.68 -14.77 -16.22
N PRO A 59 27.00 -15.00 -16.38
CA PRO A 59 27.65 -16.28 -16.06
C PRO A 59 27.48 -16.66 -14.58
N VAL A 60 27.35 -17.96 -14.33
CA VAL A 60 27.28 -18.55 -12.99
C VAL A 60 28.63 -18.35 -12.28
N GLU A 61 28.79 -17.24 -11.58
CA GLU A 61 29.92 -17.07 -10.65
C GLU A 61 29.62 -17.79 -9.32
N PRO A 62 30.63 -18.44 -8.70
CA PRO A 62 30.46 -19.10 -7.41
C PRO A 62 29.95 -18.10 -6.36
N ALA A 63 29.03 -18.56 -5.50
CA ALA A 63 28.29 -17.71 -4.57
C ALA A 63 29.19 -16.86 -3.64
N ASP A 64 30.41 -17.33 -3.38
CA ASP A 64 31.41 -16.66 -2.54
C ASP A 64 32.09 -15.44 -3.19
N LEU A 65 31.97 -15.27 -4.51
CA LEU A 65 32.49 -14.10 -5.23
C LEU A 65 31.44 -12.99 -5.43
N LEU A 66 30.17 -13.30 -5.15
CA LEU A 66 29.08 -12.35 -5.37
C LEU A 66 29.03 -11.30 -4.24
N PRO A 67 28.79 -10.02 -4.57
CA PRO A 67 28.68 -8.97 -3.55
C PRO A 67 27.51 -9.27 -2.60
N PRO A 68 27.59 -8.91 -1.32
CA PRO A 68 26.52 -9.20 -0.35
C PRO A 68 25.19 -8.61 -0.82
N LEU A 69 24.11 -9.40 -0.73
CA LEU A 69 22.76 -9.00 -1.16
C LEU A 69 21.98 -8.50 0.07
N PRO A 70 21.48 -7.25 0.08
CA PRO A 70 20.56 -6.80 1.13
C PRO A 70 19.29 -7.64 1.15
N SER A 71 18.68 -7.79 2.33
CA SER A 71 17.30 -8.29 2.38
C SER A 71 16.40 -7.37 1.56
N ILE A 72 15.30 -7.92 1.04
CA ILE A 72 14.34 -7.12 0.26
C ILE A 72 13.80 -5.94 1.09
N GLU A 73 13.59 -6.14 2.40
CA GLU A 73 13.15 -5.07 3.31
C GLU A 73 14.19 -3.93 3.42
N VAL A 74 15.46 -4.27 3.63
CA VAL A 74 16.55 -3.27 3.71
C VAL A 74 16.69 -2.51 2.39
N PHE A 75 16.55 -3.22 1.26
CA PHE A 75 16.57 -2.60 -0.06
C PHE A 75 15.42 -1.62 -0.25
N ILE A 76 14.18 -2.02 0.07
CA ILE A 76 13.01 -1.15 -0.06
C ILE A 76 13.14 0.06 0.87
N ALA A 77 13.56 -0.13 2.11
CA ALA A 77 13.76 0.96 3.06
C ALA A 77 14.77 1.99 2.52
N SER A 78 15.91 1.52 2.04
CA SER A 78 16.94 2.38 1.45
C SER A 78 16.46 3.08 0.18
N LEU A 79 15.71 2.39 -0.68
CA LEU A 79 15.18 2.96 -1.91
C LEU A 79 14.15 4.05 -1.65
N VAL A 80 13.27 3.86 -0.66
CA VAL A 80 12.29 4.87 -0.23
C VAL A 80 13.00 6.11 0.32
N ASP A 81 14.04 5.93 1.14
CA ASP A 81 14.80 7.03 1.72
C ASP A 81 15.52 7.86 0.64
N HIS A 82 16.18 7.21 -0.32
CA HIS A 82 16.89 7.91 -1.39
C HIS A 82 15.95 8.59 -2.40
N SER A 83 14.78 8.01 -2.67
CA SER A 83 13.85 8.50 -3.68
C SER A 83 12.79 9.47 -3.12
N GLN A 84 12.59 9.50 -1.80
CA GLN A 84 11.57 10.31 -1.13
C GLN A 84 10.16 10.12 -1.71
N VAL A 85 9.85 8.91 -2.18
CA VAL A 85 8.55 8.59 -2.77
C VAL A 85 7.41 8.73 -1.77
N GLN A 86 6.27 9.23 -2.25
CA GLN A 86 5.05 9.35 -1.49
C GLN A 86 4.36 7.98 -1.29
N VAL A 87 3.49 7.90 -0.28
CA VAL A 87 2.70 6.68 0.01
C VAL A 87 1.86 6.26 -1.19
N SER A 88 1.30 7.20 -1.94
CA SER A 88 0.54 6.94 -3.18
C SER A 88 1.36 6.14 -4.20
N ILE A 89 2.57 6.60 -4.50
CA ILE A 89 3.50 5.94 -5.43
C ILE A 89 3.93 4.58 -4.91
N LEU A 90 4.35 4.52 -3.65
CA LEU A 90 4.82 3.30 -3.04
C LEU A 90 3.72 2.22 -2.99
N MET A 91 2.49 2.59 -2.68
CA MET A 91 1.37 1.65 -2.59
C MET A 91 0.78 1.31 -3.96
N CYS A 92 0.93 2.16 -4.96
CA CYS A 92 0.64 1.79 -6.34
C CYS A 92 1.57 0.65 -6.82
N SER A 93 2.83 0.62 -6.38
CA SER A 93 3.73 -0.50 -6.69
C SER A 93 3.21 -1.86 -6.17
N LEU A 94 2.50 -1.87 -5.02
CA LEU A 94 1.87 -3.07 -4.47
C LEU A 94 0.81 -3.67 -5.41
N VAL A 95 0.06 -2.82 -6.11
CA VAL A 95 -0.93 -3.27 -7.11
C VAL A 95 -0.22 -4.02 -8.24
N TYR A 96 0.92 -3.51 -8.72
CA TYR A 96 1.68 -4.20 -9.78
C TYR A 96 2.29 -5.51 -9.30
N LEU A 97 2.79 -5.58 -8.07
CA LEU A 97 3.25 -6.85 -7.47
C LEU A 97 2.13 -7.89 -7.43
N GLY A 98 0.94 -7.48 -6.97
CA GLY A 98 -0.23 -8.34 -6.89
C GLY A 98 -0.74 -8.81 -8.25
N ARG A 99 -0.77 -7.90 -9.25
CA ARG A 99 -1.13 -8.24 -10.63
C ARG A 99 -0.13 -9.19 -11.25
N LEU A 100 1.18 -8.94 -11.06
CA LEU A 100 2.23 -9.80 -11.59
C LEU A 100 2.13 -11.21 -11.01
N ARG A 101 1.97 -11.32 -9.68
CA ARG A 101 1.79 -12.62 -9.00
C ARG A 101 0.59 -13.40 -9.54
N ALA A 102 -0.52 -12.74 -9.86
CA ALA A 102 -1.70 -13.40 -10.43
C ALA A 102 -1.47 -13.93 -11.86
N ARG A 103 -0.48 -13.40 -12.58
CA ARG A 103 -0.15 -13.81 -13.96
C ARG A 103 0.97 -14.83 -14.03
N LEU A 104 1.86 -14.86 -13.03
CA LEU A 104 2.98 -15.80 -13.01
C LEU A 104 2.51 -17.20 -12.57
N PRO A 105 2.91 -18.27 -13.29
CA PRO A 105 2.81 -19.63 -12.79
C PRO A 105 3.45 -19.77 -11.40
N GLN A 106 2.79 -20.50 -10.49
CA GLN A 106 3.26 -20.69 -9.10
C GLN A 106 4.64 -21.37 -8.99
N VAL A 107 5.16 -21.94 -10.08
CA VAL A 107 6.40 -22.74 -10.13
C VAL A 107 7.58 -21.94 -10.70
N ILE A 108 7.47 -20.61 -10.84
CA ILE A 108 8.60 -19.80 -11.31
C ILE A 108 9.63 -19.65 -10.18
N ILE A 109 10.81 -20.21 -10.41
CA ILE A 109 11.98 -20.03 -9.55
C ILE A 109 12.77 -18.84 -10.06
N GLY A 110 12.94 -17.85 -9.19
CA GLY A 110 13.71 -16.65 -9.49
C GLY A 110 15.19 -16.87 -9.30
N MET A 111 15.98 -16.13 -10.08
CA MET A 111 17.39 -15.96 -9.80
C MET A 111 17.59 -15.10 -8.54
N ARG A 112 18.81 -15.14 -7.98
CA ARG A 112 19.24 -14.21 -6.91
C ARG A 112 18.80 -12.78 -7.22
N CYS A 113 18.26 -12.07 -6.23
CA CYS A 113 17.72 -10.69 -6.32
C CYS A 113 16.47 -10.46 -7.20
N SER A 114 15.75 -11.50 -7.63
CA SER A 114 14.53 -11.34 -8.45
C SER A 114 13.46 -10.48 -7.76
N ALA A 115 13.24 -10.66 -6.45
CA ALA A 115 12.30 -9.84 -5.69
C ALA A 115 12.69 -8.34 -5.69
N HIS A 116 13.99 -8.03 -5.60
CA HIS A 116 14.50 -6.65 -5.67
C HIS A 116 14.25 -6.02 -7.03
N ARG A 117 14.50 -6.77 -8.11
CA ARG A 117 14.28 -6.33 -9.50
C ARG A 117 12.79 -6.06 -9.76
N ILE A 118 11.93 -7.00 -9.37
CA ILE A 118 10.48 -6.88 -9.53
C ILE A 118 9.94 -5.69 -8.75
N PHE A 119 10.37 -5.53 -7.49
CA PHE A 119 9.95 -4.39 -6.68
C PHE A 119 10.40 -3.07 -7.30
N LEU A 120 11.67 -2.95 -7.70
CA LEU A 120 12.21 -1.74 -8.31
C LEU A 120 11.43 -1.36 -9.57
N ALA A 121 11.22 -2.31 -10.48
CA ALA A 121 10.44 -2.07 -11.69
C ALA A 121 9.00 -1.62 -11.38
N SER A 122 8.36 -2.26 -10.40
CA SER A 122 7.00 -1.91 -9.98
C SER A 122 6.93 -0.49 -9.44
N LEU A 123 7.93 -0.07 -8.67
CA LEU A 123 8.02 1.30 -8.15
C LEU A 123 8.30 2.33 -9.25
N ILE A 124 9.16 2.01 -10.22
CA ILE A 124 9.46 2.88 -11.37
C ILE A 124 8.20 3.12 -12.19
N ILE A 125 7.45 2.06 -12.53
CA ILE A 125 6.19 2.19 -13.28
C ILE A 125 5.20 3.01 -12.48
N ALA A 126 5.06 2.75 -11.17
CA ALA A 126 4.16 3.53 -10.31
C ALA A 126 4.49 5.02 -10.31
N ALA A 127 5.77 5.36 -10.18
CA ALA A 127 6.21 6.75 -10.21
C ALA A 127 5.92 7.41 -11.56
N LYS A 128 6.22 6.74 -12.68
CA LYS A 128 5.98 7.27 -14.02
C LYS A 128 4.50 7.44 -14.38
N ILE A 129 3.62 6.68 -13.75
CA ILE A 129 2.17 6.76 -13.98
C ILE A 129 1.51 7.84 -13.11
N LEU A 130 2.02 8.07 -11.90
CA LEU A 130 1.39 8.97 -10.93
C LEU A 130 2.04 10.36 -10.85
N ASP A 131 3.25 10.53 -11.35
CA ASP A 131 4.01 11.78 -11.28
C ASP A 131 4.53 12.21 -12.67
N ASP A 132 3.98 13.32 -13.16
CA ASP A 132 4.39 13.97 -14.41
C ASP A 132 5.89 14.34 -14.42
N THR A 133 6.48 14.50 -13.24
CA THR A 133 7.90 14.86 -13.02
C THR A 133 8.73 13.72 -12.44
N SER A 134 8.32 12.47 -12.69
CA SER A 134 9.02 11.29 -12.15
C SER A 134 10.52 11.19 -12.51
N PRO A 135 11.37 10.64 -11.61
CA PRO A 135 12.79 10.48 -11.88
C PRO A 135 13.06 9.60 -13.10
N LYS A 136 14.00 10.02 -13.96
CA LYS A 136 14.50 9.19 -15.08
C LYS A 136 15.24 7.96 -14.54
N ASN A 137 15.29 6.88 -15.32
CA ASN A 137 15.95 5.61 -14.92
C ASN A 137 17.40 5.77 -14.45
N LYS A 138 18.13 6.77 -14.95
CA LYS A 138 19.49 7.09 -14.47
C LYS A 138 19.55 7.49 -12.99
N HIS A 139 18.47 8.06 -12.46
CA HIS A 139 18.33 8.41 -11.05
C HIS A 139 17.94 7.18 -10.25
N TRP A 140 16.99 6.39 -10.74
CA TRP A 140 16.62 5.11 -10.14
C TRP A 140 17.81 4.18 -9.97
N ALA A 141 18.65 4.01 -10.99
CA ALA A 141 19.89 3.24 -10.89
C ALA A 141 20.78 3.70 -9.71
N ARG A 142 20.87 5.00 -9.46
CA ARG A 142 21.64 5.56 -8.33
C ARG A 142 20.99 5.25 -6.98
N TYR A 143 19.67 5.27 -6.90
CA TYR A 143 18.93 5.01 -5.65
C TYR A 143 18.99 3.54 -5.20
N THR A 144 19.45 2.63 -6.07
CA THR A 144 19.57 1.20 -5.73
C THR A 144 20.79 0.87 -4.86
N MET A 145 21.73 1.81 -4.70
CA MET A 145 22.90 1.62 -3.86
C MET A 145 22.50 1.61 -2.38
N VAL A 146 23.00 0.62 -1.63
CA VAL A 146 22.75 0.49 -0.19
C VAL A 146 24.08 0.60 0.55
N SER A 147 24.18 1.54 1.49
CA SER A 147 25.45 1.96 2.11
C SER A 147 26.31 0.82 2.68
N ASN A 148 25.69 -0.21 3.24
CA ASN A 148 26.39 -1.35 3.88
C ASN A 148 26.56 -2.56 2.96
N TYR A 149 26.23 -2.45 1.67
CA TYR A 149 26.28 -3.55 0.70
C TYR A 149 27.14 -3.14 -0.49
N LYS A 150 28.46 -3.09 -0.27
CA LYS A 150 29.43 -2.70 -1.30
C LYS A 150 29.35 -3.65 -2.50
N GLY A 151 29.25 -3.07 -3.70
CA GLY A 151 29.13 -3.82 -4.94
C GLY A 151 27.70 -4.25 -5.30
N PHE A 152 26.72 -4.00 -4.42
CA PHE A 152 25.31 -4.18 -4.76
C PHE A 152 24.68 -2.88 -5.29
N GLY A 153 23.94 -3.01 -6.38
CA GLY A 153 23.22 -1.95 -7.07
C GLY A 153 22.89 -2.39 -8.49
N PHE A 154 22.02 -1.66 -9.17
CA PHE A 154 21.64 -1.94 -10.54
C PHE A 154 22.09 -0.82 -11.47
N SER A 155 22.75 -1.21 -12.55
CA SER A 155 23.20 -0.28 -13.59
C SER A 155 22.01 0.27 -14.38
N LEU A 156 22.21 1.41 -15.07
CA LEU A 156 21.17 2.00 -15.93
C LEU A 156 20.62 1.01 -16.98
N PRO A 157 21.44 0.25 -17.73
CA PRO A 157 20.94 -0.76 -18.65
C PRO A 157 20.07 -1.81 -17.97
N GLU A 158 20.46 -2.31 -16.79
CA GLU A 158 19.66 -3.26 -16.04
C GLU A 158 18.32 -2.67 -15.59
N VAL A 159 18.32 -1.44 -15.08
CA VAL A 159 17.08 -0.75 -14.68
C VAL A 159 16.14 -0.56 -15.87
N ASN A 160 16.68 -0.20 -17.05
CA ASN A 160 15.90 -0.10 -18.28
C ASN A 160 15.29 -1.46 -18.66
N SER A 161 16.08 -2.54 -18.60
CA SER A 161 15.58 -3.90 -18.88
C SER A 161 14.50 -4.31 -17.89
N MET A 162 14.68 -4.08 -16.59
CA MET A 162 13.70 -4.43 -15.56
C MET A 162 12.35 -3.73 -15.77
N GLU A 163 12.38 -2.43 -16.10
CA GLU A 163 11.16 -1.68 -16.42
C GLU A 163 10.46 -2.28 -17.64
N HIS A 164 11.20 -2.47 -18.73
CA HIS A 164 10.66 -2.99 -19.98
C HIS A 164 10.10 -4.42 -19.83
N GLU A 165 10.83 -5.30 -19.14
CA GLU A 165 10.38 -6.65 -18.81
C GLU A 165 9.09 -6.65 -18.00
N LEU A 166 8.99 -5.78 -16.98
CA LEU A 166 7.77 -5.68 -16.19
C LEU A 166 6.59 -5.17 -17.01
N LEU A 167 6.79 -4.19 -17.91
CA LEU A 167 5.74 -3.72 -18.81
C LEU A 167 5.22 -4.84 -19.72
N ILE A 168 6.11 -5.67 -20.27
CA ILE A 168 5.72 -6.86 -21.04
C ILE A 168 4.94 -7.84 -20.17
N LEU A 169 5.43 -8.15 -18.96
CA LEU A 169 4.76 -9.07 -18.03
C LEU A 169 3.41 -8.54 -17.54
N LEU A 170 3.20 -7.23 -17.55
CA LEU A 170 1.91 -6.57 -17.29
C LEU A 170 1.07 -6.37 -18.55
N ASP A 171 1.54 -6.79 -19.73
CA ASP A 171 0.85 -6.59 -21.01
C ASP A 171 0.45 -5.12 -21.21
N TRP A 172 1.34 -4.22 -20.78
CA TRP A 172 1.15 -2.77 -20.80
C TRP A 172 -0.09 -2.26 -20.03
N LYS A 173 -0.72 -3.09 -19.19
CA LYS A 173 -1.88 -2.73 -18.35
C LYS A 173 -1.43 -2.02 -17.08
N THR A 174 -0.98 -0.78 -17.25
CA THR A 174 -0.49 0.08 -16.16
C THR A 174 -1.58 0.95 -15.52
N HIS A 175 -2.77 1.05 -16.12
CA HIS A 175 -3.87 1.79 -15.51
C HIS A 175 -4.31 1.12 -14.19
N VAL A 176 -4.25 1.87 -13.08
CA VAL A 176 -4.68 1.42 -11.75
C VAL A 176 -6.03 2.04 -11.43
N THR A 177 -7.01 1.18 -11.14
CA THR A 177 -8.37 1.60 -10.77
C THR A 177 -8.51 1.69 -9.25
N GLU A 178 -9.57 2.35 -8.78
CA GLU A 178 -9.89 2.35 -7.35
C GLU A 178 -10.17 0.95 -6.80
N ASP A 179 -10.79 0.08 -7.60
CA ASP A 179 -11.06 -1.29 -7.18
C ASP A 179 -9.77 -2.07 -6.95
N ASP A 180 -8.75 -1.89 -7.80
CA ASP A 180 -7.42 -2.45 -7.56
C ASP A 180 -6.87 -1.97 -6.22
N ILE A 181 -6.97 -0.66 -5.96
CA ILE A 181 -6.48 -0.06 -4.72
C ILE A 181 -7.22 -0.66 -3.52
N PHE A 182 -8.54 -0.77 -3.58
CA PHE A 182 -9.32 -1.33 -2.46
C PHE A 182 -9.02 -2.81 -2.22
N ILE A 183 -8.75 -3.58 -3.28
CA ILE A 183 -8.37 -5.00 -3.15
C ILE A 183 -6.99 -5.10 -2.51
N TYR A 184 -5.97 -4.46 -3.06
CA TYR A 184 -4.58 -4.67 -2.65
C TYR A 184 -4.20 -3.91 -1.38
N LEU A 185 -4.79 -2.73 -1.13
CA LEU A 185 -4.52 -1.95 0.09
C LEU A 185 -5.52 -2.26 1.22
N SER A 186 -6.41 -3.24 1.06
CA SER A 186 -7.35 -3.66 2.10
C SER A 186 -6.72 -3.80 3.50
N PRO A 187 -5.51 -4.39 3.68
CA PRO A 187 -4.90 -4.49 5.00
C PRO A 187 -4.64 -3.15 5.69
N PHE A 188 -4.42 -2.08 4.91
CA PHE A 188 -4.17 -0.74 5.42
C PHE A 188 -5.46 0.11 5.53
N LEU A 189 -6.41 -0.11 4.63
CA LEU A 189 -7.66 0.65 4.60
C LEU A 189 -8.66 0.14 5.63
N LEU A 190 -8.73 -1.17 5.87
CA LEU A 190 -9.73 -1.76 6.77
C LEU A 190 -9.69 -1.19 8.20
N PRO A 191 -8.51 -1.03 8.86
CA PRO A 191 -8.45 -0.41 10.19
C PRO A 191 -8.94 1.06 10.20
N ILE A 192 -8.71 1.79 9.11
CA ILE A 192 -9.16 3.18 8.96
C ILE A 192 -10.68 3.20 8.77
N CYS A 193 -11.22 2.33 7.91
CA CYS A 193 -12.65 2.17 7.69
C CYS A 193 -13.40 1.87 9.00
N GLN A 194 -12.89 0.92 9.80
CA GLN A 194 -13.47 0.57 11.10
C GLN A 194 -13.51 1.77 12.05
N ARG A 195 -12.39 2.48 12.18
CA ARG A 195 -12.31 3.68 13.03
C ARG A 195 -13.27 4.77 12.57
N ILE A 196 -13.39 5.04 11.26
CA ILE A 196 -14.33 6.03 10.73
C ILE A 196 -15.78 5.62 11.09
N GLN A 197 -16.13 4.35 10.88
CA GLN A 197 -17.47 3.84 11.22
C GLN A 197 -17.78 3.95 12.71
N ASP A 198 -16.83 3.63 13.58
CA ASP A 198 -17.02 3.71 15.03
C ASP A 198 -17.17 5.16 15.49
N GLN A 199 -16.40 6.09 14.92
CA GLN A 199 -16.55 7.52 15.18
C GLN A 199 -17.92 8.05 14.72
N GLU A 200 -18.40 7.63 13.55
CA GLU A 200 -19.74 7.98 13.08
C GLU A 200 -20.84 7.41 13.97
N ARG A 201 -20.68 6.17 14.45
CA ARG A 201 -21.63 5.55 15.38
C ARG A 201 -21.68 6.32 16.70
N GLN A 202 -20.52 6.67 17.25
CA GLN A 202 -20.41 7.40 18.50
C GLN A 202 -21.03 8.80 18.39
N ARG A 203 -20.73 9.54 17.32
CA ARG A 203 -21.33 10.86 17.06
C ARG A 203 -22.86 10.80 16.93
N LYS A 204 -23.40 9.73 16.35
CA LYS A 204 -24.86 9.53 16.25
C LYS A 204 -25.49 9.24 17.61
N ILE A 205 -24.82 8.48 18.48
CA ILE A 205 -25.29 8.21 19.84
C ILE A 205 -25.29 9.51 20.66
N GLU A 206 -24.17 10.22 20.69
CA GLU A 206 -24.01 11.49 21.40
C GLU A 206 -25.01 12.55 20.91
N GLY A 207 -25.25 12.63 19.60
CA GLY A 207 -26.25 13.53 19.02
C GLY A 207 -27.67 13.22 19.50
N LYS A 208 -28.05 11.92 19.56
CA LYS A 208 -29.36 11.50 20.07
C LYS A 208 -29.52 11.78 21.56
N GLU A 209 -28.48 11.54 22.36
CA GLU A 209 -28.47 11.84 23.80
C GLU A 209 -28.64 13.33 24.06
N LEU A 210 -27.94 14.17 23.28
CA LEU A 210 -28.06 15.62 23.38
C LEU A 210 -29.47 16.11 23.00
N GLU A 211 -30.05 15.57 21.92
CA GLU A 211 -31.42 15.87 21.50
C GLU A 211 -32.44 15.49 22.58
N GLN A 212 -32.30 14.29 23.17
CA GLN A 212 -33.16 13.83 24.26
C GLN A 212 -33.06 14.74 25.49
N GLU A 213 -31.84 15.17 25.85
CA GLU A 213 -31.62 16.06 26.98
C GLU A 213 -32.20 17.46 26.72
N ILE A 214 -32.05 18.00 25.51
CA ILE A 214 -32.68 19.27 25.11
C ILE A 214 -34.20 19.17 25.21
N GLN A 215 -34.80 18.11 24.66
CA GLN A 215 -36.25 17.88 24.74
C GLN A 215 -36.74 17.71 26.18
N ARG A 216 -35.97 17.02 27.03
CA ARG A 216 -36.27 16.86 28.46
C ARG A 216 -36.26 18.21 29.17
N LYS A 217 -35.23 19.04 28.94
CA LYS A 217 -35.15 20.40 29.51
C LYS A 217 -36.28 21.31 29.01
N GLN A 218 -36.64 21.24 27.73
CA GLN A 218 -37.75 22.01 27.17
C GLN A 218 -39.09 21.62 27.80
N ARG A 219 -39.41 20.32 27.86
CA ARG A 219 -40.63 19.83 28.53
C ARG A 219 -40.70 20.24 30.00
N ASN A 220 -39.59 20.13 30.73
CA ASN A 220 -39.55 20.54 32.13
C ASN A 220 -39.82 22.05 32.30
N ARG A 221 -39.24 22.90 31.43
CA ARG A 221 -39.50 24.35 31.43
C ARG A 221 -40.96 24.68 31.14
N GLU A 222 -41.56 23.98 30.18
CA GLU A 222 -42.97 24.14 29.81
C GLU A 222 -43.90 23.73 30.96
N TRP A 223 -43.63 22.59 31.59
CA TRP A 223 -44.35 22.13 32.78
C TRP A 223 -44.33 23.17 33.90
N HIS A 224 -43.16 23.72 34.24
CA HIS A 224 -43.03 24.77 35.25
C HIS A 224 -43.77 26.06 34.88
N ARG A 225 -43.79 26.44 33.60
CA ARG A 225 -44.52 27.62 33.11
C ARG A 225 -46.03 27.46 33.31
N LEU A 226 -46.58 26.31 32.92
CA LEU A 226 -48.00 26.00 33.07
C LEU A 226 -48.43 26.03 34.54
N HIS A 227 -47.66 25.40 35.43
CA HIS A 227 -47.98 25.36 36.87
C HIS A 227 -47.91 26.75 37.52
N LYS A 228 -46.94 27.59 37.16
CA LYS A 228 -46.90 29.00 37.61
C LYS A 228 -48.13 29.78 37.13
N SER A 229 -48.56 29.59 35.89
CA SER A 229 -49.75 30.25 35.34
C SER A 229 -51.04 29.83 36.05
N VAL A 230 -51.20 28.53 36.34
CA VAL A 230 -52.36 28.00 37.09
C VAL A 230 -52.40 28.54 38.52
N GLY A 231 -51.26 28.59 39.21
CA GLY A 231 -51.17 29.19 40.55
C GLY A 231 -51.48 30.69 40.58
N THR A 232 -51.18 31.41 39.50
CA THR A 232 -51.47 32.86 39.37
C THR A 232 -52.94 33.14 39.04
N LEU A 233 -53.63 32.21 38.37
CA LEU A 233 -55.07 32.31 38.10
C LEU A 233 -55.89 31.94 39.35
N ALA A 234 -55.47 30.93 40.12
CA ALA A 234 -56.12 30.55 41.36
C ALA A 234 -56.04 31.66 42.44
N SER A 235 -54.95 32.42 42.48
CA SER A 235 -54.79 33.55 43.43
C SER A 235 -55.54 34.82 43.03
N ARG A 236 -56.15 34.88 41.84
CA ARG A 236 -56.99 36.01 41.38
C ARG A 236 -58.50 35.75 41.52
N LEU A 237 -58.90 34.57 41.98
CA LEU A 237 -60.29 34.13 42.14
C LEU A 237 -60.72 34.02 43.62
N CYS A 238 -59.85 34.37 44.57
CA CYS A 238 -60.17 34.62 45.98
C CYS A 238 -60.02 36.11 46.27
#